data_AF-A0A6P1ZDV6-F1
#
_entry.id   AF-A0A6P1ZDV6-F1
#
_cell.length_a   1.000
_cell.length_b   1.000
_cell.length_c   1.000
_cell.angle_alpha   90.00
_cell.angle_beta   90.00
_cell.angle_gamma   90.00
#
_symmetry.space_group_name_H-M   'P 1'
#
loop_
_entity.id
_entity.type
_entity.pdbx_description
1 polymer ?
#
loop_
_entity_poly.entity_id
_entity_poly.type
_entity_poly.pdbx_seq_one_letter_code
_entity_poly.pdbx_strand_id
1 'polypeptide(L)'
;MRNDENKSIAMWWRPSRASQTRWYVMHLLRRFRTARQWLQPREEILLAHGWTRSGLYRIGRLAYPYGWGIAWHPGWLDPRKKYVLDEVTGDIEIVLAEPKRTVRSTFRKR
;
A
#
# COMPACT_ATOMS: atom_id res chain seq x y z
N MET A 1 41.62 10.17 -1.61
CA MET A 1 40.83 11.29 -2.14
C MET A 1 39.45 10.76 -2.53
N ARG A 2 38.41 11.11 -1.75
CA ARG A 2 37.02 10.72 -2.00
C ARG A 2 36.21 12.01 -2.06
N ASN A 3 35.22 12.00 -2.97
CA ASN A 3 34.11 12.94 -3.12
C ASN A 3 34.47 14.34 -3.59
N ASP A 4 33.88 14.75 -4.72
CA ASP A 4 33.12 16.01 -4.79
C ASP A 4 32.20 16.15 -6.03
N GLU A 5 32.25 15.23 -7.01
CA GLU A 5 31.46 15.44 -8.25
C GLU A 5 29.99 15.00 -8.19
N ASN A 6 29.57 14.23 -7.18
CA ASN A 6 28.19 13.71 -7.11
C ASN A 6 27.21 14.53 -6.25
N LYS A 7 27.63 15.67 -5.68
CA LYS A 7 26.77 16.49 -4.80
C LYS A 7 25.98 17.59 -5.50
N SER A 8 26.31 17.95 -6.74
CA SER A 8 25.73 19.14 -7.40
C SER A 8 24.45 18.88 -8.21
N ILE A 9 24.12 17.63 -8.53
CA ILE A 9 22.95 17.33 -9.38
C ILE A 9 21.64 17.25 -8.57
N ALA A 10 21.73 17.03 -7.25
CA ALA A 10 20.55 16.81 -6.40
C ALA A 10 19.93 18.09 -5.80
N MET A 11 20.56 19.27 -5.94
CA MET A 11 20.21 20.43 -5.12
C MET A 11 19.20 21.41 -5.74
N TRP A 12 18.82 21.26 -7.02
CA TRP A 12 17.92 22.23 -7.70
C TRP A 12 16.77 21.64 -8.52
N TRP A 13 16.52 20.33 -8.47
CA TRP A 13 15.35 19.76 -9.16
C TRP A 13 14.10 19.86 -8.28
N ARG A 14 13.38 20.99 -8.38
CA ARG A 14 11.98 21.05 -7.94
C ARG A 14 11.11 20.46 -9.06
N PRO A 15 10.52 19.26 -8.89
CA PRO A 15 9.54 18.79 -9.85
C PRO A 15 8.44 19.83 -10.00
N SER A 16 8.06 20.13 -11.24
CA SER A 16 6.84 20.87 -11.49
C SER A 16 5.66 20.17 -10.80
N ARG A 17 4.61 20.91 -10.42
CA ARG A 17 3.38 20.29 -9.87
C ARG A 17 2.89 19.16 -10.78
N ALA A 18 2.98 19.31 -12.10
CA ALA A 18 2.64 18.28 -13.07
C ALA A 18 3.51 17.02 -12.96
N SER A 19 4.83 17.17 -12.75
CA SER A 19 5.77 16.05 -12.55
C SER A 19 5.50 15.32 -11.23
N GLN A 20 5.20 16.05 -10.16
CA GLN A 20 4.89 15.48 -8.85
C GLN A 20 3.55 14.73 -8.86
N THR A 21 2.53 15.29 -9.52
CA THR A 21 1.24 14.63 -9.74
C THR A 21 1.41 13.35 -10.55
N ARG A 22 2.19 13.38 -11.63
CA ARG A 22 2.43 12.19 -12.46
C ARG A 22 3.11 11.07 -11.67
N TRP A 23 4.15 11.39 -10.90
CA TRP A 23 4.83 10.41 -10.06
C TRP A 23 3.88 9.78 -9.03
N TYR A 24 3.08 10.61 -8.36
CA TYR A 24 2.11 10.15 -7.38
C TYR A 24 1.05 9.22 -7.98
N VAL A 25 0.48 9.58 -9.14
CA VAL A 25 -0.50 8.76 -9.85
C VAL A 25 0.09 7.40 -10.25
N MET A 26 1.30 7.39 -10.81
CA MET A 26 1.97 6.13 -11.17
C MET A 26 2.24 5.25 -9.96
N HIS A 27 2.64 5.86 -8.85
CA HIS A 27 2.88 5.14 -7.60
C HIS A 27 1.59 4.56 -7.01
N LEU A 28 0.47 5.29 -7.07
CA LEU A 28 -0.85 4.79 -6.69
C LEU A 28 -1.31 3.63 -7.56
N LEU A 29 -1.18 3.74 -8.89
CA LEU A 29 -1.53 2.67 -9.81
C LEU A 29 -0.71 1.40 -9.56
N ARG A 30 0.58 1.54 -9.24
CA ARG A 30 1.43 0.41 -8.88
C ARG A 30 0.94 -0.28 -7.61
N ARG A 31 0.57 0.47 -6.57
CA ARG A 31 -0.03 -0.09 -5.33
C ARG A 31 -1.27 -0.90 -5.65
N PHE A 32 -2.20 -0.31 -6.40
CA PHE A 32 -3.45 -0.97 -6.76
C PHE A 32 -3.22 -2.25 -7.55
N ARG A 33 -2.30 -2.25 -8.53
CA ARG A 33 -1.98 -3.44 -9.31
C ARG A 33 -1.46 -4.57 -8.42
N THR A 34 -0.50 -4.27 -7.54
CA THR A 34 0.05 -5.26 -6.60
C THR A 34 -1.01 -5.76 -5.62
N ALA A 35 -1.79 -4.86 -5.05
CA ALA A 35 -2.86 -5.23 -4.12
C ALA A 35 -3.93 -6.08 -4.79
N ARG A 36 -4.37 -5.71 -5.99
CA ARG A 36 -5.41 -6.42 -6.75
C ARG A 36 -5.02 -7.86 -7.03
N GLN A 37 -3.76 -8.13 -7.38
CA GLN A 37 -3.27 -9.49 -7.60
C GLN A 37 -3.45 -10.38 -6.35
N TRP A 38 -3.34 -9.79 -5.16
CA TRP A 38 -3.55 -10.51 -3.91
C TRP A 38 -5.02 -10.56 -3.49
N LEU A 39 -5.75 -9.45 -3.62
CA LEU A 39 -7.14 -9.31 -3.18
C LEU A 39 -8.14 -10.04 -4.07
N GLN A 40 -8.00 -9.94 -5.39
CA GLN A 40 -8.98 -10.48 -6.34
C GLN A 40 -9.24 -12.00 -6.17
N PRO A 41 -8.22 -12.88 -6.03
CA PRO A 41 -8.47 -14.31 -5.78
C PRO A 41 -9.04 -14.61 -4.39
N ARG A 42 -9.02 -13.64 -3.46
CA ARG A 42 -9.54 -13.76 -2.09
C ARG A 42 -10.84 -12.98 -1.89
N GLU A 43 -11.33 -12.32 -2.93
CA GLU A 43 -12.44 -11.37 -2.82
C GLU A 43 -13.69 -12.05 -2.30
N GLU A 44 -14.03 -13.22 -2.82
CA GLU A 44 -15.23 -13.95 -2.40
C GLU A 44 -15.23 -14.29 -0.91
N ILE A 45 -14.11 -14.82 -0.40
CA ILE A 45 -13.93 -15.13 1.02
C ILE A 45 -14.02 -13.83 1.85
N LEU A 46 -13.32 -12.77 1.45
CA LEU A 46 -13.38 -11.48 2.14
C LEU A 46 -14.81 -10.94 2.22
N LEU A 47 -15.57 -11.00 1.12
CA LEU A 47 -16.97 -10.58 1.10
C LEU A 47 -17.84 -11.46 2.00
N ALA A 48 -17.62 -12.77 2.04
CA ALA A 48 -18.32 -13.70 2.94
C ALA A 48 -18.08 -13.36 4.42
N HIS A 49 -16.88 -12.87 4.77
CA HIS A 49 -16.56 -12.38 6.12
C HIS A 49 -16.99 -10.94 6.41
N GLY A 50 -17.76 -10.31 5.51
CA GLY A 50 -18.35 -8.99 5.74
C GLY A 50 -17.51 -7.81 5.25
N TRP A 51 -16.45 -8.04 4.47
CA TRP A 51 -15.85 -6.93 3.72
C TRP A 51 -16.81 -6.41 2.65
N THR A 52 -16.68 -5.12 2.33
CA THR A 52 -17.34 -4.55 1.16
C THR A 52 -16.33 -4.32 0.05
N ARG A 53 -16.74 -4.43 -1.22
CA ARG A 53 -15.90 -4.03 -2.36
C ARG A 53 -15.39 -2.60 -2.23
N SER A 54 -16.16 -1.72 -1.59
CA SER A 54 -15.71 -0.36 -1.27
C SER A 54 -14.56 -0.36 -0.27
N GLY A 55 -14.65 -1.12 0.82
CA GLY A 55 -13.56 -1.30 1.79
C GLY A 55 -12.31 -1.95 1.20
N LEU A 56 -12.46 -2.73 0.10
CA LEU A 56 -11.33 -3.32 -0.61
C LEU A 56 -10.69 -2.35 -1.60
N TYR A 57 -11.48 -1.72 -2.48
CA TYR A 57 -10.96 -1.12 -3.71
C TYR A 57 -11.23 0.38 -3.89
N ARG A 58 -12.14 0.98 -3.13
CA ARG A 58 -12.55 2.38 -3.39
C ARG A 58 -11.44 3.37 -3.06
N ILE A 59 -11.18 4.32 -3.96
CA ILE A 59 -10.48 5.56 -3.60
C ILE A 59 -11.51 6.48 -2.92
N GLY A 60 -11.19 6.92 -1.70
CA GLY A 60 -11.99 7.90 -0.98
C GLY A 60 -11.75 9.33 -1.47
N ARG A 61 -12.70 10.22 -1.21
CA ARG A 61 -12.53 11.67 -1.44
C ARG A 61 -11.64 12.32 -0.37
N LEU A 62 -11.58 11.72 0.82
CA LEU A 62 -10.73 12.16 1.92
C LEU A 62 -9.28 11.74 1.69
N ALA A 63 -8.35 12.41 2.37
CA ALA A 63 -6.94 12.05 2.30
C ALA A 63 -6.69 10.67 2.92
N TYR A 64 -5.76 9.90 2.35
CA TYR A 64 -5.31 8.64 2.92
C TYR A 64 -4.84 8.82 4.38
N PRO A 65 -5.18 7.92 5.32
CA PRO A 65 -5.89 6.64 5.14
C PRO A 65 -7.42 6.73 5.23
N TYR A 66 -7.99 7.94 5.35
CA TYR A 66 -9.41 8.10 5.62
C TYR A 66 -10.26 7.82 4.37
N GLY A 67 -11.14 6.82 4.44
CA GLY A 67 -12.12 6.51 3.39
C GLY A 67 -11.58 5.79 2.15
N TRP A 68 -10.31 5.43 2.14
CA TRP A 68 -9.71 4.62 1.07
C TRP A 68 -9.76 3.14 1.44
N GLY A 69 -10.01 2.29 0.45
CA GLY A 69 -9.96 0.85 0.59
C GLY A 69 -8.52 0.33 0.76
N ILE A 70 -8.40 -0.89 1.28
CA ILE A 70 -7.10 -1.49 1.62
C ILE A 70 -6.16 -1.62 0.41
N ALA A 71 -6.69 -1.71 -0.82
CA ALA A 71 -5.89 -1.80 -2.04
C ALA A 71 -4.91 -0.62 -2.24
N TRP A 72 -5.15 0.50 -1.56
CA TRP A 72 -4.34 1.71 -1.67
C TRP A 72 -3.30 1.88 -0.57
N HIS A 73 -3.26 0.94 0.38
CA HIS A 73 -2.31 0.94 1.48
C HIS A 73 -0.85 0.98 0.96
N PRO A 74 0.03 1.86 1.46
CA PRO A 74 1.39 2.03 0.94
C PRO A 74 2.27 0.79 1.14
N GLY A 75 1.92 -0.07 2.11
CA GLY A 75 2.67 -1.29 2.39
C GLY A 75 2.69 -2.29 1.25
N TRP A 76 1.82 -2.20 0.24
CA TRP A 76 1.78 -3.18 -0.87
C TRP A 76 3.06 -3.18 -1.71
N LEU A 77 3.81 -2.07 -1.68
CA LEU A 77 5.06 -1.93 -2.41
C LEU A 77 6.30 -2.18 -1.55
N ASP A 78 6.14 -2.50 -0.26
CA ASP A 78 7.25 -2.81 0.63
C ASP A 78 7.54 -4.32 0.56
N PRO A 79 8.67 -4.75 -0.02
CA PRO A 79 8.98 -6.16 -0.21
C PRO A 79 9.21 -6.91 1.12
N ARG A 80 9.38 -6.19 2.23
CA ARG A 80 9.57 -6.78 3.56
C ARG A 80 8.24 -7.15 4.22
N LYS A 81 7.12 -6.62 3.70
CA LYS A 81 5.78 -6.86 4.24
C LYS A 81 5.14 -8.04 3.53
N LYS A 82 4.53 -8.92 4.30
CA LYS A 82 3.68 -10.01 3.82
C LYS A 82 2.24 -9.73 4.21
N TYR A 83 1.32 -10.13 3.33
CA TYR A 83 -0.12 -10.02 3.56
C TYR A 83 -0.68 -11.42 3.79
N VAL A 84 -1.37 -11.59 4.91
CA VAL A 84 -1.99 -12.84 5.32
C VAL A 84 -3.48 -12.59 5.53
N LEU A 85 -4.30 -13.50 5.02
CA LEU A 85 -5.72 -13.54 5.34
C LEU A 85 -5.89 -14.52 6.51
N ASP A 86 -6.48 -14.06 7.59
CA ASP A 86 -7.04 -14.96 8.60
C ASP A 86 -8.38 -15.48 8.06
N GLU A 87 -8.44 -16.75 7.68
CA GLU A 87 -9.64 -17.37 7.09
C GLU A 87 -10.74 -17.61 8.12
N VAL A 88 -10.47 -17.50 9.42
CA VAL A 88 -11.48 -17.64 10.47
C VAL A 88 -12.19 -16.30 10.69
N THR A 89 -11.42 -15.23 10.85
CA THR A 89 -11.97 -13.90 11.17
C THR A 89 -12.26 -13.05 9.94
N GLY A 90 -11.65 -13.38 8.80
CA GLY A 90 -11.62 -12.59 7.59
C GLY A 90 -10.74 -11.34 7.68
N ASP A 91 -9.91 -11.20 8.72
CA ASP A 91 -9.04 -10.05 8.89
C ASP A 91 -7.80 -10.15 7.98
N ILE A 92 -7.31 -9.01 7.50
CA ILE A 92 -6.10 -8.95 6.68
C ILE A 92 -4.94 -8.48 7.56
N GLU A 93 -3.96 -9.34 7.79
CA GLU A 93 -2.75 -9.01 8.53
C GLU A 93 -1.61 -8.59 7.61
N ILE A 94 -0.95 -7.48 7.97
CA ILE A 94 0.34 -7.11 7.43
C ILE A 94 1.41 -7.54 8.41
N VAL A 95 2.28 -8.43 7.96
CA VAL A 95 3.38 -8.99 8.76
C VAL A 95 4.69 -8.42 8.25
N LEU A 96 5.42 -7.73 9.12
CA LEU A 96 6.78 -7.27 8.88
C LEU A 96 7.73 -8.06 9.78
N ALA A 97 8.62 -8.85 9.17
CA ALA A 97 9.68 -9.52 9.90
C ALA A 97 10.86 -8.55 10.09
N GLU A 98 11.11 -8.16 11.33
CA GLU A 98 12.30 -7.42 11.73
C GLU A 98 13.33 -8.39 12.34
N PRO A 99 14.63 -8.06 12.38
CA PRO A 99 15.67 -8.98 12.83
C PRO A 99 15.48 -9.59 14.23
N LYS A 100 14.70 -8.93 15.10
CA LYS A 100 14.48 -9.35 16.50
C LYS A 100 13.00 -9.50 16.88
N ARG A 101 12.07 -9.21 15.98
CA ARG A 101 10.62 -9.27 16.26
C ARG A 101 9.81 -9.35 14.98
N THR A 102 8.56 -9.77 15.13
CA THR A 102 7.56 -9.64 14.07
C THR A 102 6.58 -8.55 14.45
N VAL A 103 6.40 -7.56 13.58
CA VAL A 103 5.39 -6.52 13.73
C VAL A 103 4.18 -6.91 12.89
N ARG A 104 3.00 -6.98 13.53
CA ARG A 104 1.73 -7.26 12.86
C ARG A 104 0.82 -6.04 12.94
N SER A 105 0.19 -5.71 11.82
CA SER A 105 -0.87 -4.71 11.75
C SER A 105 -2.10 -5.36 11.13
N THR A 106 -3.22 -5.31 11.82
CA THR A 106 -4.46 -5.95 11.38
C THR A 106 -5.40 -4.92 10.76
N PHE A 107 -5.87 -5.21 9.55
CA PHE A 107 -6.96 -4.50 8.91
C PHE A 107 -8.24 -5.29 9.13
N ARG A 108 -9.20 -4.62 9.76
CA ARG A 108 -10.51 -5.18 10.01
C ARG A 108 -11.50 -4.64 8.99
N LYS A 109 -12.46 -5.48 8.65
CA LYS A 109 -13.73 -5.09 8.04
C LYS A 109 -14.32 -3.88 8.77
N ARG A 110 -14.90 -2.95 8.02
CA ARG A 110 -15.62 -1.78 8.54
C ARG A 110 -17.11 -2.01 8.48
#